data_AF-A0A3N0I113-F1
#
_entry.id   AF-A0A3N0I113-F1
#
_cell.length_a   1.000
_cell.length_b   1.000
_cell.length_c   1.000
_cell.angle_alpha   90.00
_cell.angle_beta   90.00
_cell.angle_gamma   90.00
#
_symmetry.space_group_name_H-M   'P 1'
#
loop_
_entity.id
_entity.type
_entity.pdbx_description
1 polymer ?
#
loop_
_entity_poly.entity_id
_entity_poly.type
_entity_poly.pdbx_seq_one_letter_code
_entity_poly.pdbx_strand_id
1 'polypeptide(L)'
;MARPFLWIDFLYYSQQISAKAAETEWTRFQELFSPIVPENICRFSPEEIQKTGTTLRRAGYVQRIAQQWETMDVESLIKADDATFIKEISKLPGVGEWTVQMLLIHVLKRPKEIF
;
A
#
# COMPACT_ATOMS: atom_id res chain seq x y z
N MET A 1 -15.32 -0.99 9.93
CA MET A 1 -15.28 -0.89 8.46
C MET A 1 -13.81 -0.88 8.07
N ALA A 2 -13.27 -2.03 7.64
CA ALA A 2 -11.86 -2.17 7.29
C ALA A 2 -11.56 -1.27 6.09
N ARG A 3 -10.74 -0.24 6.27
CA ARG A 3 -10.34 0.67 5.19
C ARG A 3 -9.39 -0.10 4.26
N PRO A 4 -9.75 -0.37 3.00
CA PRO A 4 -8.94 -1.20 2.10
C PRO A 4 -7.56 -0.60 1.75
N PHE A 5 -7.26 0.62 2.21
CA PHE A 5 -6.11 1.43 1.79
C PHE A 5 -5.10 1.74 2.91
N LEU A 6 -5.28 1.15 4.10
CA LEU A 6 -4.31 1.23 5.21
C LEU A 6 -2.91 0.68 4.85
N TRP A 7 -2.76 -0.03 3.73
CA TRP A 7 -1.47 -0.55 3.29
C TRP A 7 -0.61 0.52 2.59
N ILE A 8 -1.23 1.54 1.97
CA ILE A 8 -0.47 2.67 1.42
C ILE A 8 0.12 3.49 2.57
N ASP A 9 -0.65 3.70 3.65
CA ASP A 9 -0.14 4.28 4.90
C ASP A 9 1.13 3.55 5.35
N PHE A 10 1.06 2.22 5.43
CA PHE A 10 2.21 1.42 5.86
C PHE A 10 3.42 1.59 4.93
N LEU A 11 3.22 1.60 3.60
CA LEU A 11 4.31 1.82 2.64
C LEU A 11 4.95 3.22 2.72
N TYR A 12 4.17 4.23 3.12
CA TYR A 12 4.66 5.60 3.36
C TYR A 12 5.37 5.75 4.72
N TYR A 13 4.79 5.19 5.79
CA TYR A 13 5.30 5.30 7.16
C TYR A 13 6.44 4.32 7.47
N SER A 14 6.57 3.19 6.77
CA SER A 14 7.65 2.21 6.99
C SER A 14 9.01 2.64 6.46
N GLN A 15 9.14 3.89 6.00
CA GLN A 15 10.32 4.40 5.32
C GLN A 15 11.15 5.27 6.28
N GLN A 16 12.46 5.37 6.02
CA GLN A 16 13.42 6.19 6.79
C GLN A 16 13.22 7.71 6.53
N ILE A 17 12.04 8.24 6.86
CA ILE A 17 11.74 9.68 6.85
C ILE A 17 11.15 10.07 8.21
N SER A 18 11.23 11.36 8.55
CA SER A 18 10.63 11.84 9.81
C SER A 18 9.11 11.68 9.77
N ALA A 19 8.49 11.49 10.93
CA ALA A 19 7.04 11.41 11.05
C ALA A 19 6.34 12.64 10.42
N LYS A 20 6.95 13.83 10.55
CA LYS A 20 6.41 15.06 9.97
C LYS A 20 6.49 15.09 8.44
N ALA A 21 7.56 14.57 7.86
CA ALA A 21 7.68 14.43 6.40
C ALA A 21 6.64 13.43 5.87
N ALA A 22 6.49 12.29 6.54
CA ALA A 22 5.48 11.28 6.19
C ALA A 22 4.06 11.85 6.23
N GLU A 23 3.71 12.61 7.27
CA GLU A 23 2.40 13.28 7.39
C GLU A 23 2.15 14.28 6.24
N THR A 24 3.18 15.05 5.86
CA THR A 24 3.06 16.03 4.77
C THR A 24 2.89 15.35 3.42
N GLU A 25 3.69 14.32 3.13
CA GLU A 25 3.56 13.50 1.91
C GLU A 25 2.18 12.85 1.85
N TRP A 26 1.72 12.28 2.96
CA TRP A 26 0.42 11.63 3.07
C TRP A 26 -0.73 12.59 2.82
N THR A 27 -0.72 13.78 3.42
CA THR A 27 -1.77 14.79 3.22
C THR A 27 -1.94 15.13 1.74
N ARG A 28 -0.84 15.40 1.03
CA ARG A 28 -0.86 15.68 -0.42
C ARG A 28 -1.32 14.48 -1.24
N PHE A 29 -0.96 13.27 -0.80
CA PHE A 29 -1.43 12.03 -1.43
C PHE A 29 -2.95 11.90 -1.32
N GLN A 30 -3.53 12.14 -0.14
CA GLN A 30 -4.98 12.10 0.05
C GLN A 30 -5.72 13.17 -0.77
N GLU A 31 -5.14 14.36 -0.90
CA GLU A 31 -5.68 15.43 -1.74
C GLU A 31 -5.68 15.05 -3.23
N LEU A 32 -4.61 14.41 -3.70
CA LEU A 32 -4.47 13.98 -5.09
C LEU A 32 -5.39 12.79 -5.43
N PHE A 33 -5.53 11.83 -4.51
CA PHE A 33 -6.32 10.62 -4.69
C PHE A 33 -7.56 10.66 -3.79
N SER A 34 -8.60 11.38 -4.18
CA SER A 34 -9.86 11.41 -3.43
C SER A 34 -11.04 10.93 -4.30
N PRO A 35 -11.63 9.76 -4.02
CA PRO A 35 -11.24 8.77 -3.01
C PRO A 35 -9.92 8.05 -3.36
N ILE A 36 -9.20 7.54 -2.35
CA ILE A 36 -8.00 6.73 -2.55
C ILE A 36 -8.44 5.34 -2.98
N VAL A 37 -8.55 5.11 -4.28
CA VAL A 37 -8.89 3.80 -4.87
C VAL A 37 -7.93 3.49 -6.02
N PRO A 38 -7.67 2.19 -6.32
CA PRO A 38 -6.70 1.79 -7.34
C PRO A 38 -6.98 2.46 -8.69
N GLU A 39 -8.26 2.55 -9.07
CA GLU A 39 -8.71 3.16 -10.31
C GLU A 39 -8.33 4.63 -10.41
N ASN A 40 -8.36 5.36 -9.30
CA ASN A 40 -7.94 6.76 -9.27
C ASN A 40 -6.42 6.88 -9.32
N ILE A 41 -5.68 5.98 -8.69
CA ILE A 41 -4.21 6.00 -8.68
C ILE A 41 -3.66 5.64 -10.07
N CYS A 42 -4.26 4.66 -10.75
CA CYS A 42 -3.87 4.21 -12.08
C CYS A 42 -3.94 5.31 -13.16
N ARG A 43 -4.72 6.37 -12.92
CA ARG A 43 -4.90 7.49 -13.87
C ARG A 43 -3.72 8.46 -13.92
N PHE A 44 -2.78 8.37 -12.98
CA PHE A 44 -1.66 9.31 -12.86
C PHE A 44 -0.35 8.62 -13.22
N SER A 45 0.56 9.36 -13.85
CA SER A 45 1.92 8.91 -14.12
C SER A 45 2.79 8.93 -12.86
N PRO A 46 3.89 8.17 -12.77
CA PRO A 46 4.80 8.26 -11.64
C PRO A 46 5.32 9.68 -11.37
N GLU A 47 5.52 10.49 -12.40
CA GLU A 47 5.93 11.89 -12.28
C GLU A 47 4.84 12.76 -11.66
N GLU A 48 3.57 12.47 -11.91
CA GLU A 48 2.45 13.16 -11.26
C GLU A 48 2.30 12.74 -9.80
N ILE A 49 2.41 11.44 -9.51
CA ILE A 49 2.41 10.92 -8.14
C ILE A 49 3.60 11.49 -7.35
N GLN A 50 4.77 11.65 -7.96
CA GLN A 50 5.96 12.22 -7.32
C GLN A 50 5.69 13.62 -6.72
N LYS A 51 4.76 14.39 -7.30
CA LYS A 51 4.41 15.74 -6.82
C LYS A 51 3.81 15.75 -5.42
N THR A 52 3.38 14.60 -4.88
CA THR A 52 2.96 14.47 -3.48
C THR A 52 4.13 14.63 -2.49
N GLY A 53 5.37 14.62 -2.98
CA GLY A 53 6.59 14.72 -2.17
C GLY A 53 7.36 13.40 -2.04
N THR A 54 6.82 12.32 -2.63
CA THR A 54 7.51 11.03 -2.67
C THR A 54 8.64 11.00 -3.72
N THR A 55 9.48 9.98 -3.70
CA THR A 55 10.50 9.78 -4.74
C THR A 55 9.89 9.18 -6.01
N LEU A 56 10.49 9.42 -7.19
CA LEU A 56 10.00 8.83 -8.44
C LEU A 56 9.96 7.28 -8.40
N ARG A 57 10.92 6.66 -7.70
CA ARG A 57 10.95 5.22 -7.48
C ARG A 57 9.71 4.74 -6.70
N ARG A 58 9.34 5.45 -5.63
CA ARG A 58 8.16 5.13 -4.81
C ARG A 58 6.87 5.36 -5.59
N ALA A 59 6.78 6.48 -6.31
CA ALA A 59 5.66 6.75 -7.20
C ALA A 59 5.44 5.59 -8.20
N GLY A 60 6.53 5.08 -8.80
CA GLY A 60 6.45 3.92 -9.68
C GLY A 60 6.03 2.62 -8.99
N TYR A 61 6.32 2.42 -7.70
CA TYR A 61 5.77 1.29 -6.95
C TYR A 61 4.28 1.46 -6.69
N VAL A 62 3.86 2.63 -6.22
CA VAL A 62 2.45 2.93 -5.96
C VAL A 62 1.60 2.70 -7.22
N GLN A 63 2.05 3.21 -8.37
CA GLN A 63 1.33 3.02 -9.63
C GLN A 63 1.24 1.54 -10.03
N ARG A 64 2.37 0.80 -9.99
CA ARG A 64 2.38 -0.62 -10.36
C ARG A 64 1.55 -1.48 -9.42
N ILE A 65 1.58 -1.18 -8.13
CA ILE A 65 0.76 -1.89 -7.14
C ILE A 65 -0.72 -1.63 -7.44
N ALA A 66 -1.12 -0.38 -7.70
CA ALA A 66 -2.50 -0.05 -8.06
C ALA A 66 -2.97 -0.82 -9.31
N GLN A 67 -2.13 -0.89 -10.34
CA GLN A 67 -2.42 -1.64 -11.57
C GLN A 67 -2.57 -3.14 -11.33
N GLN A 68 -1.68 -3.74 -10.53
CA GLN A 68 -1.80 -5.16 -10.19
C GLN A 68 -3.03 -5.43 -9.33
N TRP A 69 -3.36 -4.51 -8.42
CA TRP A 69 -4.51 -4.62 -7.53
C TRP A 69 -5.84 -4.68 -8.28
N GLU A 70 -6.02 -3.92 -9.36
CA GLU A 70 -7.21 -4.00 -10.22
C GLU A 70 -7.44 -5.41 -10.81
N THR A 71 -6.37 -6.18 -10.99
CA THR A 71 -6.44 -7.54 -11.53
C THR A 71 -6.54 -8.63 -10.46
N MET A 72 -6.42 -8.28 -9.18
CA MET A 72 -6.44 -9.21 -8.07
C MET A 72 -7.84 -9.33 -7.46
N ASP A 73 -8.27 -10.55 -7.15
CA ASP A 73 -9.45 -10.78 -6.33
C ASP A 73 -9.10 -10.58 -4.84
N VAL A 74 -9.03 -9.31 -4.46
CA VAL A 74 -8.63 -8.88 -3.12
C VAL A 74 -9.63 -9.34 -2.06
N GLU A 75 -10.92 -9.40 -2.38
CA GLU A 75 -11.93 -9.87 -1.43
C GLU A 75 -11.71 -11.34 -1.06
N SER A 76 -11.38 -12.17 -2.05
CA SER A 76 -11.02 -13.57 -1.79
C SER A 76 -9.69 -13.68 -1.04
N LEU A 77 -8.69 -12.87 -1.37
CA LEU A 77 -7.40 -12.86 -0.66
C LEU A 77 -7.56 -12.45 0.82
N ILE A 78 -8.38 -11.44 1.11
CA ILE A 78 -8.69 -11.02 2.49
C ILE A 78 -9.39 -12.13 3.29
N LYS A 79 -10.00 -13.12 2.64
CA LYS A 79 -10.63 -14.28 3.29
C LYS A 79 -9.72 -15.52 3.30
N ALA A 80 -8.67 -15.54 2.49
CA ALA A 80 -7.70 -16.63 2.44
C ALA A 80 -6.90 -16.75 3.73
N ASP A 81 -6.21 -17.88 3.92
CA ASP A 81 -5.26 -18.06 5.02
C ASP A 81 -4.04 -17.13 4.90
N ASP A 82 -3.33 -16.93 6.01
CA ASP A 82 -2.19 -16.00 6.08
C ASP A 82 -1.06 -16.38 5.13
N ALA A 83 -0.80 -17.68 4.90
CA ALA A 83 0.28 -18.12 4.02
C ALA A 83 -0.06 -17.79 2.56
N THR A 84 -1.31 -18.02 2.15
CA THR A 84 -1.80 -17.62 0.83
C THR A 84 -1.76 -16.10 0.66
N PHE A 85 -2.23 -15.33 1.64
CA PHE A 85 -2.19 -13.87 1.60
C PHE A 85 -0.75 -13.34 1.49
N ILE A 86 0.17 -13.86 2.31
CA ILE A 86 1.60 -13.50 2.26
C ILE A 86 2.17 -13.80 0.88
N LYS A 87 1.94 -15.00 0.36
CA LYS A 87 2.47 -15.44 -0.93
C LYS A 87 2.00 -14.55 -2.08
N GLU A 88 0.72 -14.20 -2.12
CA GLU A 88 0.15 -13.44 -3.23
C GLU A 88 0.51 -11.95 -3.14
N ILE A 89 0.41 -11.34 -1.96
CA ILE A 89 0.72 -9.90 -1.79
C ILE A 89 2.23 -9.63 -1.88
N SER A 90 3.10 -10.57 -1.49
CA SER A 90 4.55 -10.41 -1.64
C SER A 90 5.04 -10.46 -3.09
N LYS A 91 4.16 -10.76 -4.06
CA LYS A 91 4.48 -10.64 -5.50
C LYS A 91 4.45 -9.19 -5.99
N LEU A 92 3.82 -8.29 -5.22
CA LEU A 92 3.74 -6.88 -5.55
C LEU A 92 5.15 -6.25 -5.49
N PRO A 93 5.52 -5.41 -6.46
CA PRO A 93 6.87 -4.86 -6.56
C PRO A 93 7.18 -3.94 -5.38
N GLY A 94 8.26 -4.25 -4.67
CA GLY A 94 8.67 -3.49 -3.48
C GLY A 94 7.94 -3.88 -2.20
N VAL A 95 7.10 -4.92 -2.24
CA VAL A 95 6.41 -5.47 -1.06
C VAL A 95 7.08 -6.79 -0.66
N GLY A 96 7.81 -6.76 0.46
CA GLY A 96 8.42 -7.97 1.03
C GLY A 96 7.49 -8.67 2.02
N GLU A 97 7.81 -9.91 2.36
CA GLU A 97 7.02 -10.70 3.33
C GLU A 97 6.82 -9.96 4.66
N TRP A 98 7.86 -9.31 5.19
CA TRP A 98 7.75 -8.51 6.42
C TRP A 98 6.66 -7.43 6.31
N THR A 99 6.63 -6.70 5.19
CA THR A 99 5.59 -5.70 4.93
C THR A 99 4.21 -6.35 4.95
N VAL A 100 4.04 -7.51 4.32
CA VAL A 100 2.75 -8.21 4.30
C VAL A 100 2.35 -8.72 5.68
N GLN A 101 3.29 -9.22 6.48
CA GLN A 101 3.03 -9.60 7.86
C GLN A 101 2.56 -8.41 8.70
N MET A 102 3.14 -7.22 8.49
CA MET A 102 2.67 -6.01 9.14
C MET A 102 1.26 -5.61 8.70
N LEU A 103 0.91 -5.82 7.42
CA LEU A 103 -0.46 -5.64 6.93
C LEU A 103 -1.45 -6.58 7.62
N LEU A 104 -1.10 -7.87 7.76
CA LEU A 104 -1.93 -8.85 8.45
C LEU A 104 -2.27 -8.40 9.88
N ILE A 105 -1.26 -7.95 10.63
CA ILE A 105 -1.41 -7.53 12.03
C ILE A 105 -2.19 -6.21 12.15
N HIS A 106 -1.79 -5.18 11.40
CA HIS A 106 -2.30 -3.82 11.63
C HIS A 106 -3.58 -3.52 10.87
N VAL A 107 -3.75 -4.08 9.67
CA VAL A 107 -4.87 -3.81 8.76
C VAL A 107 -5.94 -4.88 8.86
N LEU A 108 -5.56 -6.15 8.72
CA LEU A 108 -6.50 -7.26 8.78
C LEU A 108 -6.81 -7.73 10.21
N LYS A 109 -6.12 -7.17 11.22
CA LYS A 109 -6.26 -7.52 12.64
C LYS A 109 -6.15 -9.03 12.88
N ARG A 110 -5.32 -9.70 12.07
CA ARG A 110 -5.02 -11.12 12.23
C ARG A 110 -3.80 -11.24 13.14
N PRO A 111 -3.96 -11.70 14.38
CA PRO A 111 -2.84 -11.87 15.28
C PRO A 111 -1.95 -12.99 14.73
N LYS A 112 -0.69 -12.68 14.46
CA LYS A 112 0.35 -13.67 14.18
C LYS A 112 1.20 -13.81 15.43
N GLU A 113 1.47 -15.04 15.86
CA GLU A 113 2.56 -15.28 16.81
C GLU A 113 3.87 -14.96 16.07
N ILE A 114 4.50 -13.87 16.47
CA ILE A 114 5.82 -13.48 15.99
C ILE A 114 6.80 -14.25 16.88
N PHE A 115 7.55 -15.19 16.31
CA PHE A 115 8.65 -15.87 17.02
C PHE A 115 9.73 -14.86 17.43
#